data_AF-A0A8H7PG20-F1
#
_entry.id   AF-A0A8H7PG20-F1
#
_cell.length_a   1.000
_cell.length_b   1.000
_cell.length_c   1.000
_cell.angle_alpha   90.00
_cell.angle_beta   90.00
_cell.angle_gamma   90.00
#
_symmetry.space_group_name_H-M   'P 1'
#
loop_
_entity.id
_entity.type
_entity.pdbx_description
1 polymer ?
#
loop_
_entity_poly.entity_id
_entity_poly.type
_entity_poly.pdbx_seq_one_letter_code
_entity_poly.pdbx_strand_id
1 'polypeptide(L)'
;NSFSQAAVRQSRLKFVLPSKPLHQSVYTNGTYQGLPLRAGMRVRLLRRTDDTVGTIRFIGEVDFADGVWIGVELDRRVGKNDGSVDETRYFQTTANRGVFVKSEDLAVAF
;
A
#
# COMPACT_ATOMS: atom_id res chain seq x y z
N ASN A 1 -48.02 15.59 5.18
CA ASN A 1 -48.03 15.69 3.70
C ASN A 1 -47.34 16.97 3.28
N SER A 2 -46.27 17.01 2.50
CA SER A 2 -45.52 15.95 1.81
C SER A 2 -44.27 16.60 1.19
N PHE A 3 -43.12 15.95 1.39
CA PHE A 3 -41.98 15.84 0.47
C PHE A 3 -41.48 17.09 -0.30
N SER A 4 -40.44 17.72 0.26
CA SER A 4 -39.41 18.40 -0.54
C SER A 4 -38.58 17.32 -1.27
N GLN A 5 -38.61 17.34 -2.59
CA GLN A 5 -37.91 16.39 -3.45
C GLN A 5 -36.44 16.79 -3.65
N ALA A 6 -35.60 15.76 -3.64
CA ALA A 6 -34.30 15.68 -4.30
C ALA A 6 -33.15 16.51 -3.71
N ALA A 7 -32.70 16.13 -2.51
CA ALA A 7 -31.30 16.31 -2.16
C ALA A 7 -30.44 15.43 -3.08
N VAL A 8 -29.64 16.09 -3.91
CA VAL A 8 -28.66 15.53 -4.83
C VAL A 8 -27.83 14.44 -4.15
N ARG A 9 -28.02 13.20 -4.62
CA ARG A 9 -27.25 12.02 -4.25
C ARG A 9 -25.86 12.11 -4.88
N GLN A 10 -25.03 13.04 -4.40
CA GLN A 10 -23.60 12.96 -4.66
C GLN A 10 -23.01 12.01 -3.63
N SER A 11 -22.73 10.79 -4.11
CA SER A 11 -21.85 9.81 -3.52
C SER A 11 -20.52 10.47 -3.16
N ARG A 12 -20.47 11.09 -1.98
CA ARG A 12 -19.24 11.55 -1.36
C ARG A 12 -18.50 10.28 -0.99
N LEU A 13 -17.66 9.80 -1.92
CA LEU A 13 -16.60 8.84 -1.63
C LEU A 13 -15.99 9.32 -0.32
N LYS A 14 -16.25 8.59 0.76
CA LYS A 14 -15.64 8.88 2.04
C LYS A 14 -14.15 8.75 1.77
N PHE A 15 -13.46 9.88 1.71
CA PHE A 15 -12.02 9.94 1.81
C PHE A 15 -11.69 9.31 3.17
N VAL A 16 -11.55 7.99 3.19
CA VAL A 16 -10.99 7.27 4.32
C VAL A 16 -9.52 7.64 4.27
N LEU A 17 -9.18 8.73 4.96
CA LEU A 17 -7.81 9.03 5.31
C LEU A 17 -7.23 7.75 5.94
N PRO A 18 -5.98 7.37 5.62
CA PRO A 18 -5.36 6.21 6.27
C PRO A 18 -5.57 6.35 7.78
N SER A 19 -6.17 5.34 8.40
CA SER A 19 -6.59 5.37 9.81
C SER A 19 -5.42 5.55 10.77
N LYS A 20 -4.19 5.32 10.29
CA LYS A 20 -2.95 5.60 11.02
C LYS A 20 -2.34 6.90 10.47
N PRO A 21 -2.13 7.93 11.31
CA PRO A 21 -1.37 9.10 10.90
C PRO A 21 0.01 8.65 10.41
N LEU A 22 0.42 9.10 9.21
CA LEU A 22 1.74 8.86 8.65
C LEU A 22 2.80 9.58 9.50
N HIS A 23 3.17 9.00 10.64
CA HIS A 23 4.24 9.54 11.46
C HIS A 23 5.56 9.28 10.73
N GLN A 24 6.21 10.35 10.32
CA GLN A 24 7.37 10.34 9.42
C GLN A 24 8.59 9.56 9.98
N SER A 25 8.58 9.25 11.28
CA SER A 25 9.59 8.44 11.95
C SER A 25 9.42 6.92 11.78
N VAL A 26 8.31 6.44 11.22
CA VAL A 26 8.03 4.99 11.06
C VAL A 26 8.71 4.40 9.80
N TYR A 27 9.17 5.24 8.87
CA TYR A 27 9.78 4.80 7.61
C TYR A 27 11.20 4.18 7.75
N THR A 28 11.81 4.14 8.93
CA THR A 28 13.25 3.79 9.08
C THR A 28 13.56 2.31 9.25
N ASN A 29 12.57 1.42 9.38
CA ASN A 29 12.83 0.02 9.69
C ASN A 29 12.77 -0.94 8.48
N GLY A 30 12.61 -0.41 7.27
CA GLY A 30 12.84 -1.17 6.04
C GLY A 30 14.22 -0.87 5.50
N THR A 31 15.16 -1.82 5.60
CA THR A 31 16.46 -1.70 4.93
C THR A 31 16.62 -2.77 3.86
N TYR A 32 17.23 -2.41 2.74
CA TYR A 32 17.70 -3.33 1.71
C TYR A 32 19.22 -3.19 1.62
N GLN A 33 19.96 -4.26 1.85
CA GLN A 33 21.44 -4.24 1.90
C GLN A 33 22.02 -3.15 2.83
N GLY A 34 21.33 -2.86 3.94
CA GLY A 34 21.70 -1.81 4.89
C GLY A 34 21.32 -0.37 4.45
N LEU A 35 20.77 -0.19 3.25
CA LEU A 35 20.27 1.11 2.78
C LEU A 35 18.81 1.32 3.20
N PRO A 36 18.43 2.55 3.62
CA PRO A 36 17.07 2.85 4.01
C PRO A 36 16.14 2.83 2.78
N LEU A 37 15.06 2.05 2.88
CA LEU A 37 13.97 2.06 1.91
C LEU A 37 13.05 3.26 2.16
N ARG A 38 12.46 3.79 1.09
CA ARG A 38 11.58 4.97 1.14
C ARG A 38 10.38 4.79 0.23
N ALA A 39 9.26 5.38 0.62
CA ALA A 39 8.12 5.53 -0.27
C ALA A 39 8.54 6.25 -1.56
N GLY A 40 8.00 5.81 -2.69
CA GLY A 40 8.37 6.28 -4.02
C GLY A 40 9.52 5.52 -4.69
N MET A 41 10.29 4.72 -3.96
CA MET A 41 11.34 3.90 -4.57
C MET A 41 10.77 2.80 -5.48
N ARG A 42 11.46 2.55 -6.58
CA ARG A 42 11.21 1.46 -7.51
C ARG A 42 11.84 0.17 -7.01
N VAL A 43 11.08 -0.92 -7.06
CA VAL A 43 11.48 -2.22 -6.54
C VAL A 43 10.99 -3.35 -7.43
N ARG A 44 11.73 -4.45 -7.44
CA ARG A 44 11.39 -5.73 -8.04
C ARG A 44 11.11 -6.75 -6.95
N LEU A 45 10.06 -7.55 -7.11
CA LEU A 45 9.77 -8.67 -6.22
C LEU A 45 10.60 -9.90 -6.62
N LEU A 46 11.31 -10.48 -5.67
CA LEU A 46 12.25 -11.58 -5.90
C LEU A 46 11.58 -12.96 -5.87
N ARG A 47 10.48 -13.13 -5.13
CA ARG A 47 9.80 -14.42 -4.94
C ARG A 47 8.59 -14.61 -5.87
N ARG A 48 8.67 -14.10 -7.10
CA ARG A 48 7.65 -14.27 -8.14
C ARG A 48 8.26 -14.79 -9.43
N THR A 49 7.50 -15.64 -10.12
CA THR A 49 7.90 -16.27 -11.39
C THR A 49 7.97 -15.27 -12.54
N ASP A 50 7.14 -14.23 -12.49
CA ASP A 50 7.09 -13.13 -13.43
C ASP A 50 7.88 -11.94 -12.89
N ASP A 51 8.63 -11.27 -13.78
CA ASP A 51 9.34 -10.03 -13.45
C ASP A 51 8.33 -8.97 -13.02
N THR A 52 8.20 -8.83 -11.70
CA THR A 52 7.17 -8.02 -11.07
C THR A 52 7.84 -6.81 -10.45
N VAL A 53 7.67 -5.66 -11.10
CA VAL A 53 8.17 -4.38 -10.62
C VAL A 53 7.04 -3.50 -10.09
N GLY A 54 7.38 -2.64 -9.14
CA GLY A 54 6.43 -1.76 -8.46
C GLY A 54 7.11 -0.63 -7.70
N THR A 55 6.28 0.17 -7.05
CA THR A 55 6.67 1.37 -6.30
C THR A 55 6.28 1.21 -4.84
N ILE A 56 7.21 1.48 -3.93
CA ILE A 56 6.93 1.45 -2.49
C ILE A 56 5.91 2.56 -2.17
N ARG A 57 4.80 2.18 -1.51
CA ARG A 57 3.77 3.10 -1.04
C ARG A 57 3.63 3.13 0.48
N PHE A 58 4.10 2.09 1.16
CA PHE A 58 3.99 1.95 2.61
C PHE A 58 5.22 1.21 3.16
N ILE A 59 5.71 1.63 4.32
CA ILE A 59 6.71 0.91 5.13
C ILE A 59 6.27 1.08 6.57
N GLY A 60 6.01 -0.03 7.28
CA GLY A 60 5.60 0.02 8.68
C GLY A 60 4.99 -1.27 9.17
N GLU A 61 4.52 -1.25 10.41
CA GLU A 61 3.79 -2.37 11.02
C GLU A 61 2.38 -2.50 10.45
N VAL A 62 1.88 -3.72 10.45
CA VAL A 62 0.56 -4.08 9.92
C VAL A 62 -0.22 -4.88 10.95
N ASP A 63 -1.55 -4.83 10.87
CA ASP A 63 -2.42 -5.48 11.85
C ASP A 63 -2.53 -6.99 11.61
N PHE A 64 -2.22 -7.47 10.39
CA PHE A 64 -2.37 -8.87 9.99
C PHE A 64 -1.12 -9.73 10.24
N ALA A 65 0.02 -9.13 10.60
CA ALA A 65 1.26 -9.85 10.80
C ALA A 65 2.32 -9.01 11.54
N ASP A 66 3.18 -9.68 12.28
CA ASP A 66 4.21 -9.02 13.08
C ASP A 66 5.34 -8.39 12.27
N GLY A 67 5.94 -7.36 12.89
CA GLY A 67 7.09 -6.63 12.39
C GLY A 67 6.76 -5.72 11.21
N VAL A 68 7.81 -5.23 10.55
CA VAL A 68 7.68 -4.26 9.46
C VAL A 68 7.38 -4.97 8.15
N TRP A 69 6.48 -4.38 7.39
CA TRP A 69 6.08 -4.80 6.06
C TRP A 69 6.16 -3.63 5.10
N ILE A 70 6.37 -3.97 3.82
CA ILE A 70 6.48 -3.01 2.75
C ILE A 70 5.29 -3.21 1.82
N GLY A 71 4.45 -2.19 1.73
CA GLY A 71 3.35 -2.13 0.78
C GLY A 71 3.85 -1.59 -0.56
N VAL A 72 3.71 -2.38 -1.61
CA VAL A 72 4.15 -2.06 -2.96
C VAL A 72 2.93 -1.97 -3.87
N GLU A 73 2.86 -0.89 -4.66
CA GLU A 73 1.97 -0.81 -5.82
C GLU A 73 2.69 -1.35 -7.04
N LEU A 74 2.20 -2.46 -7.57
CA LEU A 74 2.74 -3.09 -8.76
C LEU A 74 2.30 -2.36 -10.02
N ASP A 75 3.15 -2.34 -11.04
CA ASP A 75 2.82 -1.69 -12.31
C ASP A 75 1.67 -2.41 -13.02
N ARG A 76 1.64 -3.75 -12.90
CA ARG A 76 0.60 -4.61 -13.48
C ARG A 76 -0.41 -5.06 -12.43
N ARG A 77 -1.62 -5.43 -12.88
CA ARG A 77 -2.71 -5.96 -12.04
C ARG A 77 -2.50 -7.43 -11.63
N VAL A 78 -1.36 -7.71 -11.01
CA VAL A 78 -0.95 -9.05 -10.53
C VAL A 78 -0.70 -9.06 -9.00
N GLY A 79 -1.17 -8.03 -8.32
CA GLY A 79 -1.17 -7.89 -6.87
C GLY A 79 -2.29 -8.70 -6.21
N LYS A 80 -2.37 -8.58 -4.89
CA LYS A 80 -3.34 -9.30 -4.06
C LYS A 80 -4.46 -8.41 -3.53
N ASN A 81 -4.22 -7.11 -3.45
CA ASN A 81 -5.15 -6.16 -2.82
C ASN A 81 -5.13 -4.79 -3.54
N ASP A 82 -5.85 -3.83 -2.98
CA ASP A 82 -5.97 -2.45 -3.44
C ASP A 82 -5.29 -1.44 -2.47
N GLY A 83 -4.39 -1.94 -1.62
CA GLY A 83 -3.75 -1.20 -0.53
C GLY A 83 -4.45 -1.32 0.82
N SER A 84 -5.51 -2.14 0.92
CA SER A 84 -6.14 -2.54 2.18
C SER A 84 -6.05 -4.04 2.44
N VAL A 85 -6.08 -4.43 3.72
CA VAL A 85 -6.18 -5.83 4.20
C VAL A 85 -7.09 -5.82 5.41
N ASP A 86 -8.08 -6.72 5.46
CA ASP A 86 -9.06 -6.85 6.54
C ASP A 86 -9.67 -5.51 6.97
N GLU A 87 -10.19 -4.76 5.99
CA GLU A 87 -10.82 -3.44 6.16
C GLU A 87 -9.88 -2.29 6.57
N THR A 88 -8.65 -2.58 7.03
CA THR A 88 -7.63 -1.56 7.30
C THR A 88 -6.93 -1.12 6.00
N ARG A 89 -6.92 0.19 5.73
CA ARG A 89 -6.20 0.79 4.59
C ARG A 89 -4.82 1.31 5.01
N TYR A 90 -3.79 0.83 4.33
CA TYR A 90 -2.39 1.23 4.54
C TYR A 90 -1.89 2.19 3.45
N PHE A 91 -2.31 1.97 2.20
CA PHE A 91 -2.04 2.86 1.08
C PHE A 91 -3.16 2.83 0.05
N GLN A 92 -3.12 3.72 -0.94
CA GLN A 92 -4.09 3.75 -2.02
C GLN A 92 -3.49 3.21 -3.31
N THR A 93 -4.16 2.25 -3.93
CA THR A 93 -3.93 1.86 -5.33
C THR A 93 -5.23 1.31 -5.94
N THR A 94 -5.19 0.82 -7.18
CA THR A 94 -6.33 0.14 -7.81
C THR A 94 -6.32 -1.36 -7.49
N ALA A 95 -7.49 -1.99 -7.60
CA ALA A 95 -7.64 -3.41 -7.30
C ALA A 95 -6.63 -4.30 -8.04
N ASN A 96 -6.11 -5.28 -7.29
CA ASN A 96 -5.09 -6.23 -7.72
C ASN A 96 -3.75 -5.59 -8.11
N ARG A 97 -3.39 -4.44 -7.53
CA ARG A 97 -2.04 -3.85 -7.70
C ARG A 97 -1.26 -3.77 -6.40
N GLY A 98 -1.92 -3.82 -5.25
CA GLY A 98 -1.26 -3.79 -3.96
C GLY A 98 -0.76 -5.16 -3.53
N VAL A 99 0.41 -5.19 -2.91
CA VAL A 99 0.99 -6.36 -2.26
C VAL A 99 1.79 -5.93 -1.03
N PHE A 100 1.81 -6.76 0.00
CA PHE A 100 2.68 -6.60 1.17
C PHE A 100 3.74 -7.68 1.14
N VAL A 101 4.99 -7.28 1.33
CA VAL A 101 6.16 -8.17 1.33
C VAL A 101 7.16 -7.77 2.42
N LYS A 102 8.11 -8.65 2.74
CA LYS A 102 9.25 -8.32 3.60
C LYS A 102 10.38 -7.68 2.80
N SER A 103 11.29 -6.97 3.46
CA SER A 103 12.42 -6.30 2.80
C SER A 103 13.34 -7.27 2.05
N GLU A 104 13.43 -8.52 2.52
CA GLU A 104 14.19 -9.61 1.88
C GLU A 104 13.59 -10.09 0.55
N ASP A 105 12.31 -9.79 0.29
CA ASP A 105 11.60 -10.21 -0.93
C ASP A 105 11.72 -9.18 -2.06
N LEU A 106 12.52 -8.14 -1.85
CA LEU A 106 12.62 -6.98 -2.73
C LEU A 106 14.05 -6.77 -3.17
N ALA A 107 14.23 -6.28 -4.39
CA ALA A 107 15.45 -5.61 -4.84
C ALA A 107 15.12 -4.21 -5.36
N VAL A 108 15.99 -3.24 -5.11
CA VAL A 108 15.84 -1.89 -5.69
C VAL A 108 16.00 -1.99 -7.21
N ALA A 109 15.04 -1.40 -7.93
CA ALA A 109 15.09 -1.28 -9.39
C ALA A 109 15.51 0.15 -9.74
N PHE A 110 16.46 0.29 -10.66
CA PHE A 110 16.97 1.58 -11.15
C PHE A 110 16.21 2.05 -12.39
#